data_AF-A0A2M8PQ59-F1
#
_entry.id   AF-A0A2M8PQ59-F1
#
_cell.length_a   1.000
_cell.length_b   1.000
_cell.length_c   1.000
_cell.angle_alpha   90.00
_cell.angle_beta   90.00
_cell.angle_gamma   90.00
#
_symmetry.space_group_name_H-M   'P 1'
#
loop_
_entity.id
_entity.type
_entity.pdbx_description
1 polymer ?
#
loop_
_entity_poly.entity_id
_entity_poly.type
_entity_poly.pdbx_seq_one_letter_code
_entity_poly.pdbx_strand_id
1 'polypeptide(L)'
;MSDNFEYIHTAENDPKWNMPYTPAIKVHSGKTVYVSGVTAAPVYHSHPHIAEEFDHIPLDPSEQAEITLNQIREVLQAAGGDLHHIVQMIRFIKDIEVNQDAINMTMKRMMGGHLPTNTTIEMVRQATDPRIVLEVTVVAVVPE
;
A
#
# COMPACT_ATOMS: atom_id res chain seq x y z
N MET A 1 -14.66 -3.14 13.60
CA MET A 1 -13.94 -4.16 12.82
C MET A 1 -14.98 -4.78 11.92
N SER A 2 -14.76 -4.81 10.61
CA SER A 2 -15.68 -5.55 9.73
C SER A 2 -15.53 -7.04 10.05
N ASP A 3 -16.63 -7.76 10.22
CA ASP A 3 -16.65 -9.20 10.52
C ASP A 3 -16.13 -10.09 9.36
N ASN A 4 -15.55 -9.47 8.31
CA ASN A 4 -15.12 -10.11 7.09
C ASN A 4 -13.78 -10.84 7.19
N PHE A 5 -12.91 -10.50 8.15
CA PHE A 5 -11.63 -11.17 8.35
C PHE A 5 -11.11 -11.06 9.79
N GLU A 6 -10.21 -11.98 10.17
CA GLU A 6 -9.52 -12.01 11.46
C GLU A 6 -7.98 -11.99 11.30
N TYR A 7 -7.29 -11.36 12.25
CA TYR A 7 -5.83 -11.39 12.36
C TYR A 7 -5.37 -12.70 13.00
N ILE A 8 -4.49 -13.42 12.32
CA ILE A 8 -3.94 -14.68 12.79
C ILE A 8 -2.51 -14.45 13.28
N HIS A 9 -2.27 -14.81 14.53
CA HIS A 9 -0.98 -14.79 15.19
C HIS A 9 -0.61 -16.18 15.71
N THR A 10 0.68 -16.45 15.85
CA THR A 10 1.15 -17.66 16.53
C THR A 10 0.97 -17.52 18.05
N ALA A 11 1.06 -18.64 18.78
CA ALA A 11 1.01 -18.64 20.25
C ALA A 11 2.14 -17.83 20.90
N GLU A 12 3.21 -17.53 20.16
CA GLU A 12 4.38 -16.76 20.62
C GLU A 12 4.21 -15.25 20.45
N ASN A 13 3.04 -14.79 20.02
CA ASN A 13 2.76 -13.37 19.82
C ASN A 13 2.84 -12.60 21.15
N ASP A 14 3.93 -11.83 21.29
CA ASP A 14 4.21 -11.00 22.45
C ASP A 14 4.09 -9.52 22.06
N PRO A 15 3.14 -8.77 22.65
CA PRO A 15 2.93 -7.35 22.36
C PRO A 15 4.16 -6.46 22.60
N LYS A 16 5.20 -6.92 23.32
CA LYS A 16 6.45 -6.17 23.46
C LYS A 16 7.16 -5.96 22.11
N TRP A 17 6.90 -6.84 21.14
CA TRP A 17 7.43 -6.73 19.79
C TRP A 17 6.49 -5.86 18.95
N ASN A 18 6.94 -4.65 18.60
CA ASN A 18 6.20 -3.75 17.74
C ASN A 18 6.36 -4.17 16.26
N MET A 19 5.55 -5.13 15.82
CA MET A 19 5.55 -5.61 14.43
C MET A 19 4.76 -4.67 13.51
N PRO A 20 5.28 -4.32 12.32
CA PRO A 20 4.58 -3.44 11.38
C PRO A 20 3.60 -4.17 10.44
N TYR A 21 3.26 -5.43 10.73
CA TYR A 21 2.39 -6.27 9.92
C TYR A 21 1.71 -7.37 10.76
N THR A 22 0.67 -7.99 10.20
CA THR A 22 0.06 -9.21 10.76
C THR A 22 0.61 -10.44 10.03
N PRO A 23 1.05 -11.51 10.73
CA PRO A 23 1.62 -12.70 10.10
C PRO A 23 0.69 -13.38 9.08
N ALA A 24 -0.60 -13.47 9.40
CA ALA A 24 -1.61 -13.97 8.48
C ALA A 24 -2.96 -13.30 8.72
N ILE A 25 -3.75 -13.17 7.66
CA ILE A 25 -5.15 -12.72 7.74
C ILE A 25 -6.01 -13.83 7.17
N LYS A 26 -7.05 -14.21 7.91
CA LYS A 26 -8.04 -15.19 7.46
C LYS A 26 -9.34 -14.47 7.11
N VAL A 27 -9.79 -14.63 5.87
CA VAL A 27 -11.01 -14.01 5.33
C VAL A 27 -12.18 -14.98 5.48
N HIS A 28 -13.33 -14.47 5.90
CA HIS A 28 -14.57 -15.24 6.11
C HIS A 28 -15.67 -14.92 5.10
N SER A 29 -15.75 -13.67 4.65
CA SER A 29 -16.83 -13.16 3.79
C SER A 29 -16.42 -11.89 3.06
N GLY A 30 -17.18 -11.49 2.03
CA GLY A 30 -16.97 -10.28 1.26
C GLY A 30 -16.37 -10.54 -0.13
N LYS A 31 -16.19 -9.46 -0.88
CA LYS A 31 -15.68 -9.49 -2.26
C LYS A 31 -14.21 -9.13 -2.31
N THR A 32 -13.41 -9.94 -3.01
CA THR A 32 -11.97 -9.68 -3.19
C THR A 32 -11.73 -8.64 -4.27
N VAL A 33 -10.95 -7.62 -3.95
CA VAL A 33 -10.51 -6.57 -4.87
C VAL A 33 -9.00 -6.67 -5.02
N TYR A 34 -8.54 -6.83 -6.26
CA TYR A 34 -7.12 -6.79 -6.62
C TYR A 34 -6.79 -5.42 -7.16
N VAL A 35 -5.87 -4.70 -6.49
CA VAL A 35 -5.43 -3.37 -6.90
C VAL A 35 -4.07 -3.51 -7.57
N SER A 36 -3.93 -2.94 -8.78
CA SER A 36 -2.68 -2.88 -9.52
C SER A 36 -1.54 -2.22 -8.72
N GLY A 37 -0.30 -2.29 -9.23
CA GLY A 37 0.79 -1.48 -8.69
C GLY A 37 0.46 0.00 -8.82
N VAL A 38 0.36 0.69 -7.69
CA VAL A 38 0.12 2.13 -7.59
C VAL A 38 1.38 2.82 -7.10
N THR A 39 1.66 3.98 -7.68
CA THR A 39 2.81 4.83 -7.34
C THR A 39 2.33 6.26 -7.06
N ALA A 40 3.26 7.22 -6.98
CA ALA A 40 2.93 8.64 -6.97
C ALA A 40 2.56 9.21 -8.36
N ALA A 41 2.69 8.43 -9.43
CA ALA A 41 2.15 8.81 -10.75
C ALA A 41 0.62 8.72 -10.77
N PRO A 42 -0.09 9.53 -11.58
CA PRO A 42 -1.54 9.45 -11.69
C PRO A 42 -2.01 8.04 -12.07
N VAL A 43 -3.02 7.49 -11.40
CA VAL A 43 -3.62 6.18 -11.77
C VAL A 43 -4.15 6.19 -13.21
N TYR A 44 -4.72 7.31 -13.64
CA TYR A 44 -5.20 7.51 -15.00
C TYR A 44 -4.22 8.40 -15.75
N HIS A 45 -3.50 7.83 -16.72
CA HIS A 45 -2.54 8.51 -17.59
C HIS A 45 -2.53 7.86 -18.99
N SER A 46 -1.87 8.52 -19.93
CA SER A 46 -1.86 8.11 -21.33
C SER A 46 -0.83 7.00 -21.60
N HIS A 47 -1.18 6.08 -22.50
CA HIS A 47 -0.22 5.18 -23.14
C HIS A 47 -0.27 5.37 -24.67
N PRO A 48 0.88 5.64 -25.34
CA PRO A 48 2.21 5.84 -24.75
C PRO A 48 2.25 7.05 -23.81
N HIS A 49 3.18 7.04 -22.85
CA HIS A 49 3.29 8.08 -21.82
C HIS A 49 3.47 9.47 -22.45
N ILE A 50 2.73 10.44 -21.91
CA ILE A 50 2.94 11.87 -22.13
C ILE A 50 3.75 12.38 -20.94
N ALA A 51 4.98 12.85 -21.16
CA ALA A 51 5.93 13.15 -20.10
C ALA A 51 5.38 14.18 -19.08
N GLU A 52 4.64 15.16 -19.57
CA GLU A 52 4.04 16.24 -18.79
C GLU A 52 3.03 15.74 -17.74
N GLU A 53 2.40 14.57 -17.95
CA GLU A 53 1.48 13.97 -16.97
C GLU A 53 2.21 13.53 -15.68
N PHE A 54 3.54 13.39 -15.72
CA PHE A 54 4.37 12.92 -14.62
C PHE A 54 5.19 14.05 -13.96
N ASP A 55 5.14 15.28 -14.49
CA ASP A 55 5.95 16.42 -14.00
C ASP A 55 5.70 16.75 -12.53
N HIS A 56 4.52 16.41 -12.02
CA HIS A 56 4.08 16.68 -10.65
C HIS A 56 4.51 15.61 -9.63
N ILE A 57 5.22 14.55 -10.05
CA ILE A 57 5.70 13.52 -9.11
C ILE A 57 6.72 14.16 -8.15
N PRO A 58 6.46 14.16 -6.83
CA PRO A 58 7.37 14.75 -5.85
C PRO A 58 8.60 13.87 -5.67
N LEU A 59 9.72 14.48 -5.25
CA LEU A 59 10.94 13.76 -4.88
C LEU A 59 10.91 13.26 -3.43
N ASP A 60 10.05 13.83 -2.59
CA ASP A 60 9.95 13.45 -1.18
C ASP A 60 9.27 12.08 -1.02
N PRO A 61 9.89 11.10 -0.34
CA PRO A 61 9.33 9.77 -0.16
C PRO A 61 8.05 9.74 0.69
N SER A 62 7.87 10.70 1.61
CA SER A 62 6.64 10.81 2.41
C SER A 62 5.48 11.27 1.54
N GLU A 63 5.69 12.28 0.70
CA GLU A 63 4.70 12.77 -0.26
C GLU A 63 4.32 11.68 -1.27
N GLN A 64 5.30 10.93 -1.79
CA GLN A 64 5.01 9.80 -2.67
C GLN A 64 4.16 8.73 -1.97
N ALA A 65 4.45 8.40 -0.71
CA ALA A 65 3.66 7.45 0.07
C ALA A 65 2.23 7.94 0.31
N GLU A 66 2.05 9.23 0.58
CA GLU A 66 0.73 9.83 0.78
C GLU A 66 -0.10 9.81 -0.50
N ILE A 67 0.47 10.22 -1.64
CA ILE A 67 -0.21 10.15 -2.94
C ILE A 67 -0.56 8.70 -3.28
N THR A 68 0.39 7.78 -3.14
CA THR A 68 0.19 6.36 -3.44
C THR A 68 -0.98 5.78 -2.63
N LEU A 69 -1.02 6.00 -1.31
CA LEU A 69 -2.10 5.50 -0.46
C LEU A 69 -3.44 6.20 -0.70
N ASN A 70 -3.46 7.50 -1.03
CA ASN A 70 -4.70 8.19 -1.39
C ASN A 70 -5.28 7.64 -2.69
N GLN A 71 -4.45 7.41 -3.71
CA GLN A 71 -4.90 6.79 -4.95
C GLN A 71 -5.40 5.35 -4.75
N ILE A 72 -4.73 4.55 -3.91
CA ILE A 72 -5.24 3.22 -3.51
C ILE A 72 -6.60 3.37 -2.81
N ARG A 73 -6.75 4.33 -1.89
CA ARG A 73 -8.02 4.60 -1.21
C ARG A 73 -9.12 4.93 -2.22
N GLU A 74 -8.87 5.80 -3.19
CA GLU A 74 -9.85 6.17 -4.22
C GLU A 74 -10.30 4.97 -5.05
N VAL A 75 -9.37 4.12 -5.49
CA VAL A 75 -9.69 2.88 -6.22
C VAL A 75 -10.50 1.91 -5.36
N LEU A 76 -10.13 1.75 -4.08
CA LEU A 76 -10.89 0.91 -3.15
C LEU A 76 -12.29 1.48 -2.89
N GLN A 77 -12.44 2.80 -2.73
CA GLN A 77 -13.73 3.47 -2.56
C GLN A 77 -14.64 3.26 -3.76
N ALA A 78 -14.09 3.31 -4.98
CA ALA A 78 -14.84 2.97 -6.20
C ALA A 78 -15.32 1.50 -6.20
N ALA A 79 -14.63 0.62 -5.48
CA ALA A 79 -15.02 -0.78 -5.28
C ALA A 79 -15.85 -1.02 -4.00
N GLY A 80 -16.28 0.03 -3.29
CA GLY A 80 -17.05 -0.08 -2.04
C GLY A 80 -16.21 -0.36 -0.79
N GLY A 81 -14.90 -0.14 -0.86
CA GLY A 81 -13.92 -0.37 0.20
C GLY A 81 -13.19 0.90 0.68
N ASP A 82 -12.13 0.67 1.45
CA ASP A 82 -11.24 1.70 2.02
C ASP A 82 -9.96 0.99 2.53
N LEU A 83 -8.94 1.72 2.99
CA LEU A 83 -7.64 1.18 3.40
C LEU A 83 -7.71 0.11 4.49
N HIS A 84 -8.69 0.19 5.40
CA HIS A 84 -8.87 -0.81 6.46
C HIS A 84 -9.42 -2.15 5.96
N HIS A 85 -9.82 -2.24 4.68
CA HIS A 85 -10.22 -3.48 4.02
C HIS A 85 -9.04 -4.23 3.39
N ILE A 86 -7.84 -3.65 3.37
CA ILE A 86 -6.65 -4.26 2.77
C ILE A 86 -6.23 -5.48 3.60
N VAL A 87 -6.13 -6.66 2.98
CA VAL A 87 -5.69 -7.90 3.64
C VAL A 87 -4.25 -8.27 3.29
N GLN A 88 -3.76 -7.79 2.14
CA GLN A 88 -2.39 -7.98 1.70
C GLN A 88 -1.84 -6.74 1.04
N MET A 89 -0.58 -6.43 1.34
CA MET A 89 0.19 -5.34 0.76
C MET A 89 1.56 -5.85 0.35
N ILE A 90 1.96 -5.57 -0.89
CA ILE A 90 3.33 -5.77 -1.37
C ILE A 90 3.87 -4.40 -1.75
N ARG A 91 5.00 -4.03 -1.17
CA ARG A 91 5.65 -2.74 -1.34
C ARG A 91 7.01 -2.95 -1.97
N PHE A 92 7.28 -2.18 -3.01
CA PHE A 92 8.57 -2.13 -3.65
C PHE A 92 9.16 -0.74 -3.42
N ILE A 93 10.32 -0.71 -2.78
CA ILE A 93 10.98 0.53 -2.38
C ILE A 93 12.34 0.59 -3.06
N LYS A 94 12.65 1.72 -3.69
CA LYS A 94 13.99 2.01 -4.19
C LYS A 94 14.85 2.56 -3.06
N ASP A 95 16.11 2.14 -2.97
CA ASP A 95 17.07 2.61 -1.96
C ASP A 95 16.46 2.58 -0.54
N ILE A 96 16.18 1.38 -0.02
CA ILE A 96 15.45 1.16 1.24
C ILE A 96 16.07 1.93 2.40
N GLU A 97 17.41 1.92 2.50
CA GLU A 97 18.15 2.61 3.55
C GLU A 97 17.84 4.12 3.60
N VAL A 98 17.50 4.73 2.47
CA VAL A 98 17.21 6.16 2.36
C VAL A 98 15.72 6.45 2.55
N ASN A 99 14.84 5.64 1.94
CA ASN A 99 13.45 6.01 1.76
C ASN A 99 12.48 5.35 2.75
N GLN A 100 12.85 4.20 3.34
CA GLN A 100 11.89 3.36 4.05
C GLN A 100 11.29 4.02 5.29
N ASP A 101 12.07 4.76 6.08
CA ASP A 101 11.58 5.32 7.35
C ASP A 101 10.50 6.39 7.11
N ALA A 102 10.72 7.27 6.14
CA ALA A 102 9.76 8.29 5.73
C ALA A 102 8.45 7.67 5.20
N ILE A 103 8.57 6.64 4.35
CA ILE A 103 7.44 5.87 3.82
C ILE A 103 6.67 5.21 4.96
N ASN A 104 7.36 4.52 5.87
CA ASN A 104 6.74 3.79 6.98
C ASN A 104 5.99 4.72 7.94
N MET A 105 6.55 5.90 8.27
CA MET A 105 5.87 6.88 9.12
C MET A 105 4.57 7.36 8.50
N THR A 106 4.58 7.67 7.20
CA THR A 106 3.40 8.14 6.46
C THR A 106 2.34 7.04 6.35
N MET A 107 2.75 5.83 5.97
CA MET A 107 1.83 4.69 5.89
C MET A 107 1.21 4.38 7.25
N LYS A 108 2.00 4.34 8.32
CA LYS A 108 1.48 4.09 9.69
C LYS A 108 0.42 5.13 10.09
N ARG A 109 0.65 6.41 9.79
CA ARG A 109 -0.32 7.49 10.04
C ARG A 109 -1.61 7.27 9.26
N MET A 110 -1.53 6.96 7.97
CA MET A 110 -2.70 6.83 7.09
C MET A 110 -3.50 5.55 7.31
N MET A 111 -2.84 4.45 7.68
CA MET A 111 -3.48 3.15 7.94
C MET A 111 -4.20 3.10 9.30
N GLY A 112 -4.01 4.10 10.18
CA GLY A 112 -4.83 4.26 11.39
C GLY A 112 -4.79 3.07 12.35
N GLY A 113 -3.70 2.31 12.37
CA GLY A 113 -3.54 1.09 13.19
C GLY A 113 -3.96 -0.21 12.51
N HIS A 114 -4.50 -0.16 11.29
CA HIS A 114 -4.74 -1.35 10.47
C HIS A 114 -3.42 -1.97 10.00
N LEU A 115 -3.24 -3.28 10.20
CA LEU A 115 -2.00 -4.01 9.87
C LEU A 115 -2.32 -5.15 8.89
N PRO A 116 -2.26 -4.92 7.57
CA PRO A 116 -2.38 -5.99 6.60
C PRO A 116 -1.18 -6.95 6.71
N THR A 117 -1.27 -8.11 6.03
CA THR A 117 -0.04 -8.83 5.68
C THR A 117 0.81 -7.92 4.79
N ASN A 118 2.14 -7.91 5.00
CA ASN A 118 3.02 -6.96 4.34
C ASN A 118 4.30 -7.64 3.87
N THR A 119 4.74 -7.32 2.66
CA THR A 119 6.05 -7.68 2.12
C THR A 119 6.72 -6.44 1.57
N THR A 120 7.97 -6.19 1.96
CA THR A 120 8.79 -5.13 1.39
C THR A 120 9.93 -5.74 0.58
N ILE A 121 10.13 -5.24 -0.65
CA ILE A 121 11.20 -5.66 -1.54
C ILE A 121 11.96 -4.41 -1.99
N GLU A 122 13.30 -4.47 -1.94
CA GLU A 122 14.12 -3.43 -2.57
C GLU A 122 14.13 -3.62 -4.08
N MET A 123 13.94 -2.54 -4.82
CA MET A 123 14.01 -2.54 -6.28
C MET A 123 15.08 -1.58 -6.80
N VAL A 124 15.67 -1.94 -7.94
CA VAL A 124 16.71 -1.12 -8.58
C VAL A 124 16.13 0.02 -9.43
N ARG A 125 14.93 -0.15 -9.99
CA ARG A 125 14.30 0.82 -10.89
C ARG A 125 12.81 0.57 -11.08
N GLN A 126 12.07 1.66 -11.29
CA GLN A 126 10.66 1.70 -11.67
C GLN A 126 10.44 1.80 -13.18
N ALA A 127 9.36 1.19 -13.65
CA ALA A 127 8.97 1.24 -15.06
C ALA A 127 8.35 2.59 -15.47
N THR A 128 7.64 3.24 -14.54
CA THR A 128 6.79 4.41 -14.84
C THR A 128 7.59 5.71 -15.00
N ASP A 129 8.40 6.07 -14.00
CA ASP A 129 9.20 7.30 -13.98
C ASP A 129 10.41 7.13 -13.03
N PRO A 130 11.62 7.63 -13.38
CA PRO A 130 12.81 7.48 -12.54
C PRO A 130 12.75 8.17 -11.17
N ARG A 131 11.83 9.13 -10.96
CA ARG A 131 11.61 9.81 -9.68
C ARG A 131 10.88 8.94 -8.67
N ILE A 132 10.15 7.91 -9.12
CA ILE A 132 9.37 7.06 -8.23
C ILE A 132 10.31 6.21 -7.37
N VAL A 133 10.09 6.27 -6.06
CA VAL A 133 10.81 5.47 -5.07
C VAL A 133 9.93 4.43 -4.39
N LEU A 134 8.62 4.46 -4.62
CA LEU A 134 7.64 3.56 -4.01
C LEU A 134 6.62 3.08 -5.04
N GLU A 135 6.39 1.77 -5.08
CA GLU A 135 5.21 1.15 -5.68
C GLU A 135 4.54 0.21 -4.70
N VAL A 136 3.21 0.19 -4.69
CA VAL A 136 2.40 -0.62 -3.79
C VAL A 136 1.28 -1.29 -4.56
N THR A 137 1.17 -2.61 -4.43
CA THR A 137 -0.02 -3.37 -4.85
C THR A 137 -0.68 -3.96 -3.62
N VAL A 138 -2.01 -4.03 -3.65
CA VAL A 138 -2.80 -4.53 -2.51
C VAL A 138 -3.91 -5.47 -2.96
N VAL A 139 -4.25 -6.39 -2.06
CA VAL A 139 -5.49 -7.15 -2.12
C VAL A 139 -6.36 -6.71 -0.95
N ALA A 140 -7.62 -6.40 -1.22
CA ALA A 140 -8.60 -6.01 -0.21
C ALA A 140 -9.83 -6.91 -0.24
N VAL A 141 -10.57 -6.93 0.87
CA VAL A 141 -11.86 -7.59 0.99
C VAL A 141 -12.90 -6.58 1.40
N VAL A 142 -13.79 -6.24 0.48
CA VAL A 142 -14.86 -5.25 0.68
C VAL A 142 -16.18 -5.94 1.05
N PRO A 143 -17.15 -5.21 1.66
CA PRO A 143 -18.47 -5.76 1.91
C PRO A 143 -19.15 -6.31 0.65
N GLU A 144 -20.11 -7.22 0.84
CA GLU A 144 -20.99 -7.73 -0.24
C GLU A 144 -21.82 -6.62 -0.90
#